data_AF-A0AA35VS94-F1
#
_entry.id   AF-A0AA35VS94-F1
#
_cell.length_a   1.000
_cell.length_b   1.000
_cell.length_c   1.000
_cell.angle_alpha   90.00
_cell.angle_beta   90.00
_cell.angle_gamma   90.00
#
_symmetry.space_group_name_H-M   'P 1'
#
loop_
_entity.id
_entity.type
_entity.pdbx_description
1 polymer ?
#
loop_
_entity_poly.entity_id
_entity_poly.type
_entity_poly.pdbx_seq_one_letter_code
_entity_poly.pdbx_strand_id
1 'polypeptide(L)'
;MCMTTSKGKKVKIIESVAVHWKNFGALLDFDPMGNRLEIIAVTERERPEECCRSMFQYWLDGNGVPATWSTLIDILKNCRLSVLAAEVKEALKTKEGSERGSRGTEAELLNPSSFSTLM
;
A
#
# COMPACT_ATOMS: atom_id res chain seq x y z
N MET A 1 32.75 -0.92 15.06
CA MET A 1 32.75 -1.22 13.62
C MET A 1 31.39 -1.79 13.28
N CYS A 2 30.51 -1.01 12.65
CA CYS A 2 29.18 -1.47 12.28
C CYS A 2 29.19 -1.72 10.78
N MET A 3 29.37 -2.98 10.40
CA MET A 3 29.10 -3.43 9.04
C MET A 3 27.60 -3.70 8.94
N THR A 4 26.88 -2.86 8.20
CA THR A 4 25.56 -3.21 7.66
C THR A 4 25.55 -2.78 6.20
N THR A 5 25.92 -3.72 5.34
CA THR A 5 25.81 -3.61 3.88
C THR A 5 24.34 -3.72 3.45
N SER A 6 24.05 -3.06 2.32
CA SER A 6 22.83 -3.09 1.50
C SER A 6 21.65 -2.21 1.93
N LYS A 7 21.52 -1.11 1.18
CA LYS A 7 20.47 -0.10 1.14
C LYS A 7 19.08 -0.74 0.93
N GLY A 8 18.42 -1.18 2.00
CA GLY A 8 16.97 -1.42 1.98
C GLY A 8 16.26 -0.07 1.97
N LYS A 9 15.93 0.45 0.78
CA LYS A 9 15.14 1.68 0.65
C LYS A 9 13.74 1.37 1.19
N LYS A 10 13.45 1.77 2.44
CA LYS A 10 12.09 1.70 2.98
C LYS A 10 11.20 2.54 2.09
N VAL A 11 10.29 1.90 1.37
CA VAL A 11 9.30 2.57 0.52
C VAL A 11 8.31 3.23 1.47
N LYS A 12 8.29 4.56 1.52
CA LYS A 12 7.37 5.33 2.37
C LYS A 12 6.02 5.49 1.67
N ILE A 13 5.25 4.39 1.60
CA ILE A 13 3.97 4.36 0.89
C ILE A 13 2.98 5.32 1.53
N ILE A 14 2.89 5.29 2.87
CA ILE A 14 1.97 6.14 3.63
C ILE A 14 2.24 7.62 3.36
N GLU A 15 3.48 8.09 3.47
CA GLU A 15 3.79 9.51 3.23
C GLU A 15 3.46 9.96 1.79
N SER A 16 3.68 9.08 0.81
CA SER A 16 3.43 9.38 -0.60
C SER A 16 1.94 9.35 -0.96
N VAL A 17 1.16 8.48 -0.32
CA VAL A 17 -0.27 8.30 -0.56
C VAL A 17 -1.09 9.22 0.35
N ALA A 18 -0.57 9.68 1.48
CA ALA A 18 -1.26 10.51 2.47
C ALA A 18 -1.86 11.80 1.87
N VAL A 19 -1.23 12.38 0.84
CA VAL A 19 -1.78 13.57 0.16
C VAL A 19 -2.91 13.25 -0.83
N HIS A 20 -3.02 11.99 -1.26
CA HIS A 20 -3.98 11.51 -2.27
C HIS A 20 -4.91 10.41 -1.74
N TRP A 21 -4.95 10.20 -0.42
CA TRP A 21 -5.59 9.04 0.20
C TRP A 21 -7.09 8.93 -0.12
N LYS A 22 -7.80 10.05 -0.30
CA LYS A 22 -9.22 10.05 -0.71
C LYS A 22 -9.41 9.50 -2.13
N ASN A 23 -8.59 9.97 -3.07
CA ASN A 23 -8.63 9.47 -4.45
C ASN A 23 -8.21 7.99 -4.50
N PHE A 24 -7.21 7.63 -3.68
CA PHE A 24 -6.76 6.26 -3.54
C PHE A 24 -7.89 5.36 -3.01
N GLY A 25 -8.56 5.79 -1.94
CA GLY A 25 -9.65 5.05 -1.34
C GLY A 25 -10.90 4.94 -2.22
N ALA A 26 -11.18 5.95 -3.04
CA ALA A 26 -12.24 5.87 -4.05
C ALA A 26 -11.95 4.78 -5.10
N LEU A 27 -10.69 4.64 -5.52
CA LEU A 27 -10.26 3.59 -6.47
C LEU A 27 -10.23 2.20 -5.85
N LEU A 28 -10.12 2.10 -4.53
CA LEU A 28 -10.20 0.83 -3.80
C LEU A 28 -11.64 0.32 -3.65
N ASP A 29 -12.64 1.12 -4.00
CA ASP A 29 -14.06 0.75 -3.99
C ASP A 29 -14.55 0.17 -2.65
N PHE A 30 -13.87 0.48 -1.53
CA PHE A 30 -14.30 0.02 -0.20
C PHE A 30 -15.43 0.88 0.40
N ASP A 31 -15.76 1.97 -0.29
CA ASP A 31 -16.78 2.93 0.09
C ASP A 31 -17.80 3.15 -1.04
N PRO A 32 -18.53 2.11 -1.45
CA PRO A 32 -19.54 2.20 -2.53
C PRO A 32 -20.69 3.16 -2.18
N MET A 33 -20.82 3.54 -0.90
CA MET A 33 -21.81 4.48 -0.38
C MET A 33 -21.26 5.90 -0.17
N GLY A 34 -19.96 6.14 -0.40
CA GLY A 34 -19.31 7.45 -0.33
C GLY A 34 -19.21 8.09 1.05
N ASN A 35 -19.46 7.35 2.13
CA ASN A 35 -19.52 7.90 3.49
C ASN A 35 -18.29 7.55 4.35
N ARG A 36 -17.61 6.44 4.09
CA ARG A 36 -16.48 5.98 4.91
C ARG A 36 -15.25 6.87 4.75
N LEU A 37 -14.96 7.32 3.53
CA LEU A 37 -13.86 8.27 3.31
C LEU A 37 -14.11 9.59 4.03
N GLU A 38 -15.36 10.04 4.06
CA GLU A 38 -15.72 11.25 4.78
C GLU A 38 -15.66 11.05 6.30
N ILE A 39 -16.06 9.87 6.82
CA ILE A 39 -15.89 9.53 8.24
C ILE A 39 -14.41 9.56 8.62
N ILE A 40 -13.53 8.90 7.87
CA ILE A 40 -12.07 8.93 8.13
C ILE A 40 -11.54 10.36 8.09
N ALA A 41 -12.00 11.17 7.12
CA ALA A 41 -11.58 12.56 6.98
C ALA A 41 -12.04 13.45 8.14
N VAL A 42 -13.17 13.13 8.77
CA VAL A 42 -13.67 13.83 9.96
C VAL A 42 -12.91 13.38 11.21
N THR A 43 -12.65 12.08 11.35
CA THR A 43 -11.97 11.51 12.51
C THR A 43 -10.50 11.92 12.59
N GLU A 44 -9.79 11.91 11.46
CA GLU A 44 -8.33 12.13 11.39
C GLU A 44 -7.98 13.42 10.63
N ARG A 45 -8.84 14.45 10.74
CA ARG A 45 -8.87 15.65 9.89
C ARG A 45 -7.55 16.40 9.73
N GLU A 46 -6.70 16.39 10.75
CA GLU A 46 -5.41 17.10 10.76
C GLU A 46 -4.21 16.17 10.50
N ARG A 47 -4.48 14.88 10.26
CA ARG A 47 -3.48 13.81 10.17
C ARG A 47 -3.70 12.98 8.90
N PRO A 48 -3.27 13.49 7.73
CA PRO A 48 -3.45 12.79 6.45
C PRO A 48 -2.75 11.42 6.42
N GLU A 49 -1.68 11.25 7.19
CA GLU A 49 -1.00 9.96 7.36
C GLU A 49 -1.86 8.94 8.12
N GLU A 50 -2.57 9.37 9.18
CA GLU A 50 -3.48 8.51 9.94
C GLU A 50 -4.74 8.18 9.13
N CYS A 51 -5.24 9.15 8.34
CA CYS A 51 -6.30 8.88 7.36
C CYS A 51 -5.89 7.77 6.39
N CYS A 52 -4.66 7.87 5.87
CA CYS A 52 -4.10 6.91 4.93
C CYS A 52 -3.88 5.53 5.56
N ARG A 53 -3.34 5.46 6.78
CA ARG A 53 -3.21 4.20 7.53
C ARG A 53 -4.55 3.54 7.78
N SER A 54 -5.55 4.31 8.23
CA SER A 54 -6.90 3.80 8.47
C SER A 54 -7.52 3.28 7.18
N MET A 55 -7.40 4.03 6.09
CA MET A 55 -7.86 3.61 4.76
C MET A 55 -7.21 2.29 4.31
N PHE A 56 -5.89 2.15 4.45
CA PHE A 56 -5.19 0.91 4.11
C PHE A 56 -5.59 -0.25 5.01
N GLN A 57 -5.76 -0.02 6.31
CA GLN A 57 -6.22 -1.04 7.24
C GLN A 57 -7.60 -1.58 6.84
N TYR A 58 -8.55 -0.69 6.53
CA TYR A 58 -9.88 -1.07 6.06
C TYR A 58 -9.84 -1.92 4.79
N TRP A 59 -8.98 -1.55 3.84
CA TRP A 59 -8.79 -2.32 2.62
C TRP A 59 -8.17 -3.70 2.90
N LEU A 60 -7.16 -3.77 3.76
CA LEU A 60 -6.51 -5.02 4.18
C LEU A 60 -7.45 -5.96 4.93
N ASP A 61 -8.44 -5.42 5.65
CA ASP A 61 -9.49 -6.19 6.31
C ASP A 61 -10.52 -6.78 5.32
N GLY A 62 -10.30 -6.63 4.00
CA GLY A 62 -11.09 -7.26 2.95
C GLY A 62 -12.27 -6.41 2.45
N ASN A 63 -12.27 -5.10 2.71
CA ASN A 63 -13.29 -4.20 2.18
C ASN A 63 -12.91 -3.69 0.78
N GLY A 64 -13.86 -3.73 -0.16
CA GLY A 64 -13.66 -3.23 -1.52
C GLY A 64 -12.96 -4.23 -2.44
N VAL A 65 -12.07 -3.73 -3.29
CA VAL A 65 -11.30 -4.57 -4.22
C VAL A 65 -10.32 -5.50 -3.49
N PRO A 66 -9.90 -6.62 -4.10
CA PRO A 66 -8.96 -7.55 -3.49
C PRO A 66 -7.67 -6.86 -3.02
N ALA A 67 -7.33 -7.05 -1.75
CA ALA A 67 -6.08 -6.60 -1.16
C ALA A 67 -4.91 -7.42 -1.70
N THR A 68 -4.39 -7.06 -2.87
CA THR A 68 -3.24 -7.73 -3.52
C THR A 68 -2.19 -6.72 -3.94
N TRP A 69 -0.95 -7.18 -4.12
CA TRP A 69 0.15 -6.31 -4.56
C TRP A 69 -0.10 -5.74 -5.95
N SER A 70 -0.71 -6.52 -6.84
CA SER A 70 -1.09 -6.06 -8.17
C SER A 70 -2.13 -4.96 -8.11
N THR A 71 -3.17 -5.11 -7.28
CA THR A 71 -4.17 -4.06 -7.07
C THR A 71 -3.53 -2.79 -6.50
N LEU A 72 -2.62 -2.91 -5.52
CA LEU A 72 -1.89 -1.76 -4.99
C LEU A 72 -1.11 -1.02 -6.08
N ILE A 73 -0.35 -1.76 -6.88
CA ILE A 73 0.47 -1.22 -7.98
C ILE A 73 -0.40 -0.53 -9.03
N ASP A 74 -1.54 -1.13 -9.37
CA ASP A 74 -2.45 -0.56 -10.37
C ASP A 74 -3.09 0.74 -9.90
N ILE A 75 -3.54 0.79 -8.64
CA ILE A 75 -4.11 2.01 -8.05
C ILE A 75 -3.05 3.09 -7.92
N LEU A 76 -1.82 2.75 -7.52
CA LEU A 76 -0.70 3.70 -7.50
C LEU A 76 -0.45 4.32 -8.88
N LYS A 77 -0.49 3.53 -9.96
CA LYS A 77 -0.37 4.07 -11.33
C LYS A 77 -1.54 4.99 -11.68
N ASN A 78 -2.77 4.61 -11.34
CA ASN A 78 -3.96 5.43 -11.58
C ASN A 78 -3.92 6.76 -10.80
N CYS A 79 -3.31 6.79 -9.61
CA CYS A 79 -3.04 8.00 -8.84
C CYS A 79 -1.82 8.81 -9.31
N ARG A 80 -1.22 8.48 -10.47
CA ARG A 80 0.02 9.11 -10.99
C ARG A 80 1.25 8.90 -10.09
N LEU A 81 1.21 7.93 -9.19
CA LEU A 81 2.31 7.50 -8.33
C LEU A 81 3.11 6.36 -8.98
N SER A 82 3.32 6.42 -10.30
CA SER A 82 3.97 5.36 -11.08
C SER A 82 5.41 5.07 -10.64
N VAL A 83 6.12 6.09 -10.12
CA VAL A 83 7.46 5.92 -9.53
C VAL A 83 7.38 5.05 -8.29
N LEU A 84 6.42 5.33 -7.39
CA LEU A 84 6.20 4.53 -6.19
C LEU A 84 5.74 3.11 -6.54
N ALA A 85 4.88 2.96 -7.55
CA ALA A 85 4.45 1.66 -8.06
C ALA A 85 5.63 0.81 -8.55
N ALA A 86 6.60 1.43 -9.23
CA ALA A 86 7.83 0.77 -9.65
C ALA A 86 8.70 0.38 -8.44
N GLU A 87 8.85 1.26 -7.45
CA GLU A 87 9.62 0.97 -6.23
C GLU A 87 9.01 -0.19 -5.44
N VAL A 88 7.68 -0.25 -5.29
CA VAL A 88 6.98 -1.38 -4.68
C VAL A 88 7.23 -2.66 -5.47
N LYS A 89 7.13 -2.61 -6.80
CA LYS A 89 7.38 -3.78 -7.66
C LYS A 89 8.81 -4.31 -7.53
N GLU A 90 9.81 -3.44 -7.47
CA GLU A 90 11.20 -3.84 -7.26
C GLU A 90 11.43 -4.40 -5.84
N ALA A 91 10.80 -3.81 -4.82
CA ALA A 91 10.86 -4.33 -3.45
C ALA A 91 10.31 -5.76 -3.33
N LEU A 92 9.25 -6.09 -4.09
CA LEU A 92 8.69 -7.46 -4.14
C LEU A 92 9.67 -8.45 -4.77
N LYS A 93 10.27 -8.11 -5.91
CA LYS A 93 11.30 -8.95 -6.56
C LYS A 93 12.49 -9.25 -5.66
N THR A 94 12.83 -8.31 -4.77
CA THR A 94 13.99 -8.44 -3.87
C THR A 94 13.72 -9.46 -2.76
N LYS A 95 12.46 -9.67 -2.35
CA LYS A 95 12.08 -10.71 -1.38
C LYS A 95 12.15 -12.11 -2.00
N GLU A 96 11.82 -12.27 -3.27
CA GLU A 96 11.88 -13.56 -3.98
C GLU A 96 13.32 -14.06 -4.23
N GLY A 97 14.32 -13.16 -4.19
CA GLY A 97 15.73 -13.52 -4.41
C GLY A 97 16.41 -14.28 -3.26
N SER A 98 15.79 -14.35 -2.07
CA SER A 98 16.37 -15.00 -0.88
C SER A 98 15.80 -16.40 -0.59
N GLU A 99 14.69 -16.80 -1.21
CA GLU A 99 14.12 -18.14 -1.07
C GLU A 99 14.08 -18.82 -2.45
N ARG A 100 15.02 -19.73 -2.65
CA ARG A 100 15.18 -20.50 -3.89
C ARG A 100 13.90 -21.31 -4.15
N GLY A 101 13.07 -20.80 -5.04
CA GLY A 101 12.10 -21.57 -5.82
C GLY A 101 10.71 -21.67 -5.20
N SER A 102 9.81 -20.76 -5.58
CA SER A 102 8.45 -21.14 -5.96
C SER A 102 7.83 -20.06 -6.81
N ARG A 103 7.28 -20.50 -7.94
CA ARG A 103 6.52 -19.73 -8.92
C ARG A 103 5.21 -19.29 -8.25
N GLY A 104 5.21 -18.10 -7.65
CA GLY A 104 4.09 -17.56 -6.84
C GLY A 104 3.54 -16.26 -7.40
N THR A 105 2.67 -16.40 -8.40
CA THR A 105 1.62 -15.50 -8.89
C THR A 105 1.52 -14.07 -8.33
N GLU A 106 1.46 -13.10 -9.26
CA GLU A 106 0.97 -11.70 -9.14
C GLU A 106 -0.34 -11.49 -8.33
N ALA A 107 -1.01 -12.55 -7.86
CA ALA A 107 -2.25 -12.52 -7.09
C ALA A 107 -2.07 -12.83 -5.60
N GLU A 108 -0.86 -12.69 -5.04
CA GLU A 108 -0.64 -12.88 -3.61
C GLU A 108 -1.43 -11.83 -2.80
N LEU A 109 -2.29 -12.30 -1.89
CA LEU A 109 -3.03 -11.46 -0.97
C LEU A 109 -2.05 -10.71 -0.07
N LEU A 110 -2.16 -9.38 -0.05
CA LEU A 110 -1.45 -8.51 0.87
C LEU A 110 -1.80 -8.92 2.29
N ASN A 111 -0.86 -9.52 3.02
CA ASN A 111 -1.04 -9.72 4.44
C ASN A 111 -0.54 -8.48 5.23
N PRO A 112 -1.18 -8.14 6.37
CA PRO A 112 -0.85 -6.95 7.16
C PRO A 112 0.62 -6.91 7.62
N SER A 113 1.23 -8.07 7.89
CA SER A 113 2.62 -8.18 8.34
C SER A 113 3.62 -7.81 7.24
N SER A 114 3.37 -8.23 6.00
CA SER A 114 4.15 -7.86 4.82
C SER A 114 4.01 -6.39 4.48
N PHE A 115 2.81 -5.83 4.66
CA PHE A 115 2.54 -4.40 4.43
C PHE A 115 3.17 -3.50 5.50
N SER A 116 3.20 -3.94 6.76
CA SER A 116 3.87 -3.21 7.86
C SER A 116 5.37 -3.00 7.64
N THR A 117 6.01 -3.79 6.77
CA THR A 117 7.41 -3.58 6.38
C THR A 117 7.59 -2.35 5.46
N LEU A 118 6.50 -1.89 4.84
CA LEU A 118 6.43 -0.74 3.91
C LEU A 118 5.72 0.49 4.52
N MET A 119 5.34 0.42 5.79
CA MET A 119 4.83 1.54 6.60
C MET A 119 5.94 2.08 7.50
#